data_AF-K1QTI3-F1
#
_entry.id   AF-K1QTI3-F1
#
_cell.length_a   1.000
_cell.length_b   1.000
_cell.length_c   1.000
_cell.angle_alpha   90.00
_cell.angle_beta   90.00
_cell.angle_gamma   90.00
#
_symmetry.space_group_name_H-M   'P 1'
#
loop_
_entity.id
_entity.type
_entity.pdbx_description
1 polymer ?
#
loop_
_entity_poly.entity_id
_entity_poly.type
_entity_poly.pdbx_seq_one_letter_code
_entity_poly.pdbx_strand_id
1 'polypeptide(L)'
;MCFVVPTVVPWYFWGESLWNAYFLSALLRYCLLLNATWSVNSFAHLWGRKPYDKRINPAENISVVLSAVGEGFHNFHHTFPSDYATSEYGWHLNITTVFINCMYYLGQAYDMKKTPDRVVQMRKQRTGDGSS
;
A
#
# COMPACT_ATOMS: atom_id res chain seq x y z
N MET A 1 -2.54 -8.34 17.88
CA MET A 1 -3.89 -8.12 18.46
C MET A 1 -4.91 -8.07 17.32
N CYS A 2 -5.88 -9.00 17.23
CA CYS A 2 -6.79 -9.07 16.07
C CYS A 2 -8.28 -9.22 16.43
N PHE A 3 -8.62 -10.10 17.37
CA PHE A 3 -10.02 -10.43 17.69
C PHE A 3 -10.46 -9.87 19.04
N VAL A 4 -9.68 -10.13 20.10
CA VAL A 4 -10.06 -9.76 21.48
C VAL A 4 -10.17 -8.24 21.64
N VAL A 5 -9.09 -7.49 21.36
CA VAL A 5 -9.08 -6.03 21.54
C VAL A 5 -10.16 -5.34 20.69
N PRO A 6 -10.31 -5.62 19.38
CA PRO A 6 -11.36 -4.98 18.58
C PRO A 6 -12.78 -5.39 18.95
N THR A 7 -12.99 -6.49 19.69
CA THR A 7 -14.31 -6.89 20.20
C THR A 7 -14.60 -6.23 21.56
N VAL A 8 -13.63 -6.23 22.47
CA VAL A 8 -13.82 -5.76 23.85
C VAL A 8 -13.93 -4.24 23.91
N VAL A 9 -13.13 -3.51 23.13
CA VAL A 9 -13.09 -2.04 23.19
C VAL A 9 -14.45 -1.43 22.83
N PRO A 10 -15.12 -1.77 21.72
CA PRO A 10 -16.43 -1.21 21.39
C PRO A 10 -17.51 -1.57 22.39
N TRP A 11 -17.49 -2.81 22.86
CA TRP A 11 -18.45 -3.30 23.85
C TRP A 11 -18.33 -2.55 25.17
N TYR A 12 -17.10 -2.33 25.65
CA TYR A 12 -16.86 -1.74 26.96
C TYR A 12 -16.95 -0.20 26.96
N PHE A 13 -16.39 0.48 25.96
CA PHE A 13 -16.20 1.94 26.03
C PHE A 13 -17.36 2.76 25.48
N TRP A 14 -18.14 2.25 24.53
CA TRP A 14 -19.29 2.97 23.97
C TRP A 14 -20.55 2.12 23.84
N GLY A 15 -20.60 1.00 24.57
CA GLY A 15 -21.82 0.21 24.78
C GLY A 15 -22.33 -0.53 23.54
N GLU A 16 -21.46 -0.83 22.58
CA GLU A 16 -21.85 -1.63 21.41
C GLU A 16 -22.24 -3.06 21.84
N SER A 17 -23.18 -3.69 21.14
CA SER A 17 -23.53 -5.09 21.44
C SER A 17 -22.34 -6.03 21.19
N LEU A 18 -22.17 -7.06 22.03
CA LEU A 18 -21.11 -8.07 21.82
C LEU A 18 -21.18 -8.73 20.44
N TRP A 19 -22.39 -8.90 19.92
CA TRP A 19 -22.62 -9.45 18.57
C TRP A 19 -22.03 -8.55 17.49
N ASN A 20 -22.40 -7.26 17.46
CA ASN A 20 -21.86 -6.32 16.48
C ASN A 20 -20.36 -6.10 16.66
N ALA A 21 -19.90 -5.98 17.91
CA ALA A 21 -18.48 -5.79 18.21
C ALA A 21 -17.64 -6.96 17.66
N TYR A 22 -18.10 -8.20 17.82
CA TYR A 22 -17.38 -9.37 17.32
C TYR A 22 -17.47 -9.51 15.79
N PHE A 23 -18.67 -9.46 15.21
CA PHE A 23 -18.85 -9.73 13.79
C PHE A 23 -18.40 -8.56 12.90
N LEU A 24 -18.61 -7.32 13.31
CA LEU A 24 -18.26 -6.15 12.50
C LEU A 24 -16.83 -5.67 12.82
N SER A 25 -16.55 -5.35 14.08
CA SER A 25 -15.27 -4.72 14.45
C SER A 25 -14.09 -5.70 14.45
N ALA A 26 -14.33 -6.98 14.70
CA ALA A 26 -13.32 -8.02 14.59
C ALA A 26 -13.35 -8.74 13.23
N LEU A 27 -14.41 -9.52 12.92
CA LEU A 27 -14.40 -10.42 11.77
C LEU A 27 -14.49 -9.69 10.42
N LEU A 28 -15.50 -8.84 10.20
CA LEU A 28 -15.65 -8.12 8.94
C LEU A 28 -14.45 -7.23 8.65
N ARG A 29 -13.98 -6.46 9.65
CA ARG A 29 -12.75 -5.67 9.56
C ARG A 29 -11.56 -6.53 9.11
N TYR A 30 -11.37 -7.71 9.70
CA TYR A 30 -10.28 -8.61 9.36
C TYR A 30 -10.42 -9.16 7.94
N CYS A 31 -11.62 -9.60 7.54
CA CYS A 31 -11.88 -10.08 6.18
C CYS A 31 -11.64 -9.00 5.13
N LEU A 32 -12.09 -7.76 5.36
CA LEU A 32 -11.86 -6.64 4.45
C LEU A 32 -10.36 -6.34 4.32
N LEU A 33 -9.62 -6.33 5.43
CA LEU A 33 -8.18 -6.10 5.43
C LEU A 33 -7.42 -7.20 4.66
N LEU A 34 -7.79 -8.48 4.85
CA LEU A 34 -7.22 -9.59 4.11
C LEU A 34 -7.47 -9.45 2.61
N ASN A 35 -8.72 -9.19 2.21
CA ASN A 35 -9.07 -9.07 0.80
C ASN A 35 -8.39 -7.85 0.15
N ALA A 36 -8.31 -6.72 0.85
CA ALA A 36 -7.54 -5.56 0.39
C ALA A 36 -6.05 -5.93 0.20
N THR A 37 -5.46 -6.66 1.13
CA THR A 37 -4.05 -7.10 1.02
C THR A 37 -3.85 -8.09 -0.13
N TRP A 38 -4.71 -9.10 -0.26
CA TRP A 38 -4.64 -10.08 -1.34
C TRP A 38 -4.96 -9.47 -2.71
N SER A 39 -5.67 -8.34 -2.75
CA SER A 39 -5.91 -7.60 -3.99
C SER A 39 -4.61 -7.11 -4.63
N VAL A 40 -3.58 -6.81 -3.83
CA VAL A 40 -2.24 -6.44 -4.31
C VAL A 40 -1.60 -7.60 -5.06
N ASN A 41 -1.65 -8.81 -4.47
CA ASN A 41 -1.07 -10.01 -5.09
C ASN A 41 -1.86 -10.55 -6.29
N SER A 42 -3.12 -10.14 -6.44
CA SER A 42 -3.99 -10.55 -7.54
C SER A 42 -4.18 -9.43 -8.56
N PHE A 43 -5.03 -8.45 -8.25
CA PHE A 43 -5.39 -7.40 -9.20
C PHE A 43 -4.19 -6.58 -9.68
N ALA A 44 -3.25 -6.24 -8.80
CA ALA A 44 -2.06 -5.47 -9.21
C ALA A 44 -1.05 -6.30 -10.02
N HIS A 45 -1.20 -7.63 -10.12
CA HIS A 45 -0.39 -8.48 -11.00
C HIS A 45 -1.10 -8.82 -12.32
N LEU A 46 -2.39 -8.55 -12.44
CA LEU A 46 -3.21 -8.90 -13.60
C LEU A 46 -3.63 -7.67 -14.41
N TRP A 47 -3.97 -6.57 -13.76
CA TRP A 47 -4.56 -5.39 -14.41
C TRP A 47 -3.86 -4.10 -13.99
N GLY A 48 -3.51 -3.28 -14.97
CA GLY A 48 -2.93 -1.96 -14.77
C GLY A 48 -1.91 -1.59 -15.84
N ARG A 49 -1.24 -0.46 -15.61
CA ARG A 49 -0.18 0.07 -16.48
C ARG A 49 1.20 -0.42 -16.04
N LYS A 50 2.19 -0.47 -16.95
CA LYS A 50 3.56 -0.89 -16.63
C LYS A 50 4.60 0.14 -17.11
N PRO A 51 4.57 1.36 -16.57
CA PRO A 51 5.42 2.47 -17.03
C PRO A 51 6.92 2.24 -16.81
N TYR A 52 7.33 1.41 -15.84
CA TYR A 52 8.74 1.22 -15.48
C TYR A 52 9.33 -0.06 -16.07
N ASP A 53 8.61 -1.18 -15.98
CA ASP A 53 9.03 -2.43 -16.60
C ASP A 53 7.85 -3.27 -17.08
N LYS A 54 7.67 -3.35 -18.39
CA LYS A 54 6.61 -4.15 -19.03
C LYS A 54 6.91 -5.65 -19.08
N ARG A 55 8.14 -6.07 -18.78
CA ARG A 55 8.60 -7.47 -18.85
C ARG A 55 8.21 -8.27 -17.60
N ILE A 56 7.79 -7.59 -16.54
CA ILE A 56 7.34 -8.20 -15.29
C ILE A 56 5.81 -8.15 -15.20
N ASN A 57 5.22 -9.04 -14.40
CA ASN A 57 3.76 -9.07 -14.17
C ASN A 57 3.17 -7.86 -13.39
N PRO A 58 3.78 -7.34 -12.30
CA PRO A 58 3.17 -6.30 -11.48
C PRO A 58 2.91 -5.02 -12.28
N ALA A 59 1.82 -4.36 -11.94
CA ALA A 59 1.25 -3.23 -12.65
C ALA A 59 0.85 -2.11 -11.67
N GLU A 60 0.81 -0.89 -12.19
CA GLU A 60 0.25 0.28 -11.54
C GLU A 60 -1.28 0.21 -11.59
N ASN A 61 -1.93 0.12 -10.43
CA ASN A 61 -3.39 -0.01 -10.33
C ASN A 61 -3.97 0.94 -9.26
N ILE A 62 -4.57 2.04 -9.70
CA ILE A 62 -5.11 3.09 -8.81
C ILE A 62 -6.23 2.55 -7.88
N SER A 63 -7.06 1.61 -8.34
CA SER A 63 -8.08 1.00 -7.49
C SER A 63 -7.46 0.19 -6.34
N VAL A 64 -6.34 -0.47 -6.60
CA VAL A 64 -5.55 -1.14 -5.55
C VAL A 64 -4.86 -0.13 -4.64
N VAL A 65 -4.35 0.99 -5.18
CA VAL A 65 -3.77 2.08 -4.37
C VAL A 65 -4.76 2.56 -3.31
N LEU A 66 -6.02 2.78 -3.70
CA LEU A 66 -7.07 3.27 -2.79
C LEU A 66 -7.49 2.22 -1.74
N SER A 67 -7.56 0.94 -2.13
CA SER A 67 -8.01 -0.14 -1.22
C SER A 67 -6.92 -0.64 -0.29
N ALA A 68 -5.65 -0.59 -0.71
CA ALA A 68 -4.48 -1.06 0.05
C ALA A 68 -3.58 0.08 0.54
N VAL A 69 -4.14 1.30 0.72
CA VAL A 69 -3.49 2.40 1.47
C VAL A 69 -2.17 2.90 0.85
N GLY A 70 -2.01 2.77 -0.47
CA GLY A 70 -0.80 3.21 -1.19
C GLY A 70 -0.02 2.12 -1.92
N GLU A 71 -0.32 0.84 -1.67
CA GLU A 71 0.48 -0.28 -2.17
C GLU A 71 0.20 -0.68 -3.63
N GLY A 72 -0.67 0.05 -4.34
CA GLY A 72 -1.04 -0.26 -5.72
C GLY A 72 -0.05 0.23 -6.79
N PHE A 73 1.03 0.92 -6.40
CA PHE A 73 2.12 1.29 -7.31
C PHE A 73 3.10 0.11 -7.54
N HIS A 74 2.54 -1.03 -7.92
CA HIS A 74 3.23 -2.31 -7.80
C HIS A 74 4.30 -2.52 -8.89
N ASN A 75 4.14 -1.92 -10.08
CA ASN A 75 5.19 -1.96 -11.11
C ASN A 75 6.44 -1.19 -10.64
N PHE A 76 6.25 -0.02 -10.02
CA PHE A 76 7.35 0.74 -9.41
C PHE A 76 8.01 -0.06 -8.29
N HIS A 77 7.23 -0.56 -7.34
CA HIS A 77 7.73 -1.31 -6.19
C HIS A 77 8.62 -2.48 -6.60
N HIS A 78 8.18 -3.30 -7.55
CA HIS A 78 8.99 -4.43 -8.03
C HIS A 78 10.19 -3.99 -8.88
N THR A 79 10.12 -2.84 -9.54
CA THR A 79 11.24 -2.30 -10.32
C THR A 79 12.31 -1.69 -9.41
N PHE A 80 11.91 -1.09 -8.29
CA PHE A 80 12.77 -0.37 -7.35
C PHE A 80 12.47 -0.78 -5.88
N PRO A 81 12.76 -2.03 -5.50
CA PRO A 81 12.34 -2.59 -4.21
C PRO A 81 13.01 -1.94 -2.99
N SER A 82 14.07 -1.17 -3.19
CA SER A 82 14.76 -0.44 -2.12
C SER A 82 14.18 0.96 -1.86
N ASP A 83 13.24 1.43 -2.66
CA ASP A 83 12.61 2.74 -2.48
C ASP A 83 11.60 2.70 -1.32
N TYR A 84 11.82 3.52 -0.30
CA TYR A 84 10.99 3.52 0.91
C TYR A 84 9.52 3.93 0.64
N ALA A 85 9.29 4.72 -0.41
CA ALA A 85 7.96 5.26 -0.69
C ALA A 85 7.14 4.35 -1.60
N THR A 86 7.73 3.28 -2.13
CA THR A 86 7.10 2.28 -3.02
C THR A 86 6.38 2.86 -4.25
N SER A 87 6.55 4.14 -4.55
CA SER A 87 5.94 4.89 -5.65
C SER A 87 6.88 5.98 -6.15
N GLU A 88 6.77 6.37 -7.43
CA GLU A 88 7.47 7.54 -7.95
C GLU A 88 6.94 8.84 -7.30
N TYR A 89 5.63 8.92 -7.08
CA TYR A 89 4.95 10.13 -6.61
C TYR A 89 5.02 10.37 -5.10
N GLY A 90 5.73 9.51 -4.36
CA GLY A 90 5.88 9.61 -2.91
C GLY A 90 4.54 9.60 -2.20
N TRP A 91 4.22 10.69 -1.50
CA TRP A 91 3.01 10.92 -0.71
C TRP A 91 1.68 10.94 -1.49
N HIS A 92 1.68 11.16 -2.81
CA HIS A 92 0.45 11.22 -3.58
C HIS A 92 -0.24 9.85 -3.61
N LEU A 93 -1.42 9.76 -2.99
CA LEU A 93 -2.19 8.52 -2.81
C LEU A 93 -1.45 7.43 -2.03
N ASN A 94 -0.41 7.76 -1.26
CA ASN A 94 0.33 6.81 -0.44
C ASN A 94 0.40 7.27 1.02
N ILE A 95 -0.53 6.77 1.83
CA ILE A 95 -0.65 7.14 3.25
C ILE A 95 0.51 6.54 4.06
N THR A 96 1.04 5.38 3.65
CA THR A 96 2.23 4.77 4.27
C THR A 96 3.44 5.70 4.19
N THR A 97 3.68 6.32 3.03
CA THR A 97 4.77 7.29 2.85
C THR A 97 4.58 8.52 3.75
N VAL A 98 3.35 9.02 3.88
CA VAL A 98 3.04 10.14 4.81
C VAL A 98 3.38 9.76 6.25
N PHE A 99 2.96 8.57 6.69
CA PHE A 99 3.26 8.07 8.04
C PHE A 99 4.77 7.96 8.28
N ILE A 100 5.52 7.37 7.33
CA ILE A 100 6.98 7.24 7.43
C ILE A 100 7.65 8.62 7.50
N ASN A 101 7.21 9.57 6.69
CA ASN A 101 7.72 10.95 6.72
C ASN A 101 7.45 11.62 8.08
N CYS A 102 6.26 11.43 8.66
CA CYS A 102 5.97 11.90 10.01
C CYS A 102 6.94 11.29 11.05
N MET A 103 7.18 9.98 10.97
CA MET A 103 8.13 9.31 11.87
C MET A 103 9.57 9.82 11.68
N TYR A 104 9.96 10.15 10.45
CA TYR A 104 11.25 10.79 10.17
C TYR A 104 11.37 12.16 10.84
N TYR A 105 10.34 13.01 10.73
CA TYR A 105 10.33 14.32 11.41
C TYR A 105 10.34 14.21 12.94
N LEU A 106 9.78 13.13 13.50
CA LEU A 106 9.83 12.82 14.93
C LEU A 106 11.16 12.15 15.37
N GLY A 107 12.08 11.88 14.44
CA GLY A 107 13.34 11.19 14.71
C GLY A 107 13.20 9.69 14.99
N GLN A 108 12.05 9.09 14.66
CA GLN A 108 11.77 7.65 14.82
C GLN A 108 12.12 6.83 13.57
N ALA A 109 12.31 7.49 12.41
CA ALA A 109 12.79 6.87 11.18
C ALA A 109 13.99 7.64 10.64
N TYR A 110 14.92 6.95 9.98
CA TYR A 110 16.15 7.51 9.42
C TYR A 110 16.61 6.68 8.21
N ASP A 111 17.62 7.17 7.48
CA ASP A 111 18.20 6.51 6.30
C ASP A 111 17.19 6.04 5.24
N MET A 112 16.14 6.84 5.03
CA MET A 112 15.10 6.58 4.04
C MET A 112 15.69 6.60 2.62
N LYS A 113 15.66 5.44 1.95
CA LYS A 113 16.24 5.29 0.62
C LYS A 113 15.23 5.67 -0.46
N LYS A 114 15.53 6.69 -1.26
CA LYS A 114 14.75 7.06 -2.44
C LYS A 114 15.53 6.78 -3.72
N THR A 115 14.89 6.19 -4.71
CA THR A 115 15.48 5.97 -6.03
C THR A 115 15.64 7.31 -6.74
N PRO A 116 16.84 7.68 -7.23
CA PRO A 116 17.03 8.96 -7.91
C PRO A 116 16.20 9.05 -9.19
N ASP A 117 15.58 10.20 -9.46
CA ASP A 117 14.69 10.41 -10.61
C ASP A 117 15.34 10.04 -11.95
N ARG A 118 16.63 10.36 -12.12
CA ARG A 118 17.40 9.97 -13.31
C ARG A 118 17.35 8.45 -13.56
N VAL A 119 17.43 7.64 -12.51
CA VAL A 119 17.42 6.17 -12.59
C VAL A 119 16.02 5.69 -12.96
N VAL A 120 14.99 6.32 -12.38
CA VAL A 120 13.59 6.06 -12.73
C VAL A 120 13.34 6.35 -14.22
N GLN A 121 13.72 7.53 -14.70
CA GLN A 121 13.52 7.93 -16.10
C GLN A 121 14.29 7.02 -17.08
N MET A 122 15.55 6.70 -16.79
CA MET A 122 16.32 5.76 -17.61
C MET A 122 15.64 4.38 -17.67
N ARG A 123 15.04 3.91 -16.57
CA ARG A 123 14.34 2.62 -16.57
C ARG A 123 13.05 2.67 -17.36
N LYS A 124 12.25 3.74 -17.22
CA LYS A 124 11.04 3.97 -18.04
C LYS A 124 11.36 3.94 -19.54
N GLN A 125 12.41 4.65 -19.96
CA GLN A 125 12.84 4.68 -21.37
C GLN A 125 13.31 3.30 -21.87
N ARG A 126 13.99 2.52 -21.01
CA ARG A 126 14.56 1.23 -21.38
C ARG A 126 13.54 0.09 -21.42
N THR A 127 12.60 0.05 -20.47
CA THR A 127 11.71 -1.11 -20.25
C THR A 127 10.24 -0.75 -20.06
N GLY A 128 9.88 0.52 -20.02
CA GLY A 128 8.48 0.94 -19.88
C GLY A 128 7.61 0.55 -21.07
N ASP A 129 6.31 0.50 -20.83
CA ASP A 129 5.28 0.32 -21.86
C ASP A 129 4.86 1.62 -22.56
N GLY A 130 5.42 2.77 -22.16
CA GLY A 130 5.10 4.09 -22.70
C GLY A 130 3.91 4.78 -22.02
N SER A 131 3.29 4.15 -21.02
CA SER A 131 2.14 4.70 -20.30
C SER A 131 2.57 5.52 -19.07
N SER A 132 3.33 6.60 -19.27
CA SER A 132 3.65 7.54 -18.17
C SER A 132 2.40 8.29 -17.70
#